data_AF-A0A7S1EVX0-F1
#
_entry.id   AF-A0A7S1EVX0-F1
#
_cell.length_a   1.000
_cell.length_b   1.000
_cell.length_c   1.000
_cell.angle_alpha   90.00
_cell.angle_beta   90.00
_cell.angle_gamma   90.00
#
_symmetry.space_group_name_H-M   'P 1'
#
loop_
_entity.id
_entity.type
_entity.pdbx_description
1 polymer ?
#
loop_
_entity_poly.entity_id
_entity_poly.type
_entity_poly.pdbx_seq_one_letter_code
_entity_poly.pdbx_strand_id
1 'polypeptide(L)'
;GGDGRIGALFKNVGLTPYWGAQEADTMDSHRLAWHAARQSSETGERMWRALSERYFEGKHTQIRPIRLDCHALLLECAEEAGLDREDAQRVLTSGDYEDEVRSS
;
A
#
# COMPACT_ATOMS: atom_id res chain seq x y z
N GLY A 1 9.77 17.16 -17.75
CA GLY A 1 8.70 16.64 -16.88
C GLY A 1 9.31 15.76 -15.82
N GLY A 2 8.68 15.70 -14.63
CA GLY A 2 9.15 14.89 -13.49
C GLY A 2 9.38 13.41 -13.83
N ASP A 3 8.60 12.89 -14.78
CA ASP A 3 8.59 11.50 -15.25
C ASP A 3 9.95 11.03 -15.78
N GLY A 4 10.74 11.93 -16.39
CA GLY A 4 12.02 11.56 -17.01
C GLY A 4 13.13 11.26 -16.00
N ARG A 5 13.18 11.98 -14.87
CA ARG A 5 14.21 11.76 -13.83
C ARG A 5 13.82 10.62 -12.90
N ILE A 6 12.57 10.57 -12.46
CA ILE A 6 12.08 9.48 -11.59
C ILE A 6 12.03 8.17 -12.38
N GLY A 7 11.60 8.18 -13.64
CA GLY A 7 11.61 6.98 -14.48
C GLY A 7 13.01 6.39 -14.68
N ALA A 8 14.05 7.22 -14.76
CA ALA A 8 15.43 6.75 -14.81
C ALA A 8 15.87 6.07 -13.50
N LEU A 9 15.44 6.58 -12.33
CA LEU A 9 15.74 5.97 -11.04
C LEU A 9 15.12 4.57 -10.93
N PHE A 10 13.86 4.41 -11.30
CA PHE A 10 13.20 3.09 -11.33
C PHE A 10 13.95 2.12 -12.24
N LYS A 11 14.28 2.54 -13.46
CA LYS A 11 15.01 1.71 -14.42
C LYS A 11 16.38 1.27 -13.89
N ASN A 12 17.10 2.14 -13.18
CA ASN A 12 18.42 1.83 -12.63
C ASN A 12 18.39 0.72 -11.58
N VAL A 13 17.25 0.51 -10.92
CA VAL A 13 17.04 -0.58 -9.95
C VAL A 13 16.18 -1.71 -10.51
N GLY A 14 15.92 -1.73 -11.83
CA GLY A 14 15.15 -2.78 -12.50
C GLY A 14 13.64 -2.74 -12.27
N LEU A 15 13.10 -1.60 -11.82
CA LEU A 15 11.67 -1.40 -11.61
C LEU A 15 11.02 -0.68 -12.80
N THR A 16 9.70 -0.86 -12.95
CA THR A 16 8.92 -0.24 -14.03
C THR A 16 7.87 0.68 -13.43
N PRO A 17 8.00 2.02 -13.57
CA PRO A 17 7.06 2.94 -12.95
C PRO A 17 5.72 2.92 -13.67
N TYR A 18 4.64 3.08 -12.90
CA TYR A 18 3.27 3.24 -13.36
C TYR A 18 2.76 4.65 -13.03
N TRP A 19 2.43 5.40 -14.07
CA TRP A 19 2.02 6.81 -13.94
C TRP A 19 0.50 7.01 -13.86
N GLY A 20 -0.27 5.91 -13.81
CA GLY A 20 -1.74 5.97 -13.72
C GLY A 20 -2.29 5.87 -12.30
N ALA A 21 -1.43 5.80 -11.28
CA ALA A 21 -1.84 5.91 -9.89
C ALA A 21 -2.30 7.35 -9.60
N GLN A 22 -3.27 7.49 -8.72
CA GLN A 22 -3.84 8.78 -8.34
C GLN A 22 -3.51 9.09 -6.89
N GLU A 23 -3.19 10.36 -6.63
CA GLU A 23 -3.06 10.89 -5.28
C GLU A 23 -4.40 10.73 -4.54
N ALA A 24 -4.29 10.24 -3.33
CA ALA A 24 -5.40 10.01 -2.41
C ALA A 24 -4.87 10.12 -0.98
N ASP A 25 -5.77 10.17 -0.01
CA ASP A 25 -5.38 10.02 1.39
C ASP A 25 -4.73 8.63 1.59
N THR A 26 -3.55 8.59 2.19
CA THR A 26 -2.81 7.35 2.43
C THR A 26 -2.99 6.83 3.85
N MET A 27 -3.77 7.50 4.70
CA MET A 27 -3.97 7.14 6.10
C MET A 27 -4.37 5.66 6.27
N ASP A 28 -5.37 5.17 5.53
CA ASP A 28 -5.83 3.78 5.64
C ASP A 28 -4.74 2.76 5.24
N SER A 29 -3.93 3.08 4.22
CA SER A 29 -2.80 2.22 3.83
C SER A 29 -1.72 2.15 4.93
N HIS A 30 -1.45 3.28 5.60
CA HIS A 30 -0.50 3.33 6.73
C HIS A 30 -1.04 2.59 7.95
N ARG A 31 -2.33 2.73 8.26
CA ARG A 31 -2.99 2.04 9.38
C ARG A 31 -2.89 0.52 9.21
N LEU A 32 -3.11 0.00 8.00
CA LEU A 32 -2.91 -1.41 7.71
C LEU A 32 -1.44 -1.85 7.81
N ALA A 33 -0.50 -1.05 7.33
CA ALA A 33 0.92 -1.38 7.45
C ALA A 33 1.38 -1.42 8.91
N TRP A 34 0.86 -0.52 9.76
CA TRP A 34 1.07 -0.55 11.20
C TRP A 34 0.47 -1.80 11.84
N HIS A 35 -0.78 -2.12 11.50
CA HIS A 35 -1.41 -3.35 11.97
C HIS A 35 -0.61 -4.59 11.58
N ALA A 36 -0.12 -4.65 10.33
CA ALA A 36 0.74 -5.72 9.84
C ALA A 36 2.04 -5.85 10.64
N ALA A 37 2.73 -4.75 10.89
CA ALA A 37 3.96 -4.72 11.67
C ALA A 37 3.77 -5.19 13.12
N ARG A 38 2.57 -5.03 13.69
CA ARG A 38 2.24 -5.56 15.03
C ARG A 38 2.08 -7.08 15.06
N GLN A 39 1.73 -7.71 13.94
CA GLN A 39 1.69 -9.16 13.84
C GLN A 39 3.11 -9.73 13.74
N SER A 40 3.92 -9.16 12.84
CA SER A 40 5.37 -9.40 12.78
C SER A 40 6.06 -8.36 11.90
N SER A 41 7.38 -8.19 12.08
CA SER A 41 8.19 -7.35 11.18
C SER A 41 8.10 -7.82 9.73
N GLU A 42 8.09 -9.13 9.51
CA GLU A 42 8.01 -9.73 8.17
C GLU A 42 6.66 -9.44 7.50
N THR A 43 5.55 -9.53 8.24
CA THR A 43 4.22 -9.17 7.73
C THR A 43 4.14 -7.69 7.39
N GLY A 44 4.73 -6.82 8.22
CA GLY A 44 4.84 -5.38 7.94
C GLY A 44 5.61 -5.07 6.66
N GLU A 45 6.77 -5.70 6.45
CA GLU A 45 7.56 -5.54 5.22
C GLU A 45 6.80 -6.02 3.98
N ARG A 46 6.14 -7.19 4.06
CA ARG A 46 5.31 -7.71 2.96
C ARG A 46 4.15 -6.77 2.63
N MET A 47 3.54 -6.14 3.64
CA MET A 47 2.47 -5.17 3.44
C MET A 47 2.97 -3.92 2.71
N TRP A 48 4.11 -3.36 3.12
CA TRP A 48 4.72 -2.22 2.43
C TRP A 48 5.12 -2.56 0.99
N ARG A 49 5.63 -3.76 0.76
CA ARG A 49 5.96 -4.26 -0.57
C ARG A 49 4.72 -4.35 -1.45
N ALA A 50 3.66 -4.98 -0.96
CA ALA A 50 2.40 -5.16 -1.69
C ALA A 50 1.74 -3.81 -2.06
N LEU A 51 1.77 -2.83 -1.16
CA LEU A 51 1.29 -1.46 -1.41
C LEU A 51 2.16 -0.76 -2.46
N SER A 52 3.49 -0.84 -2.31
CA SER A 52 4.44 -0.15 -3.18
C SER A 52 4.42 -0.69 -4.61
N GLU A 53 4.40 -2.02 -4.80
CA GLU A 53 4.37 -2.63 -6.13
C GLU A 53 3.07 -2.31 -6.88
N ARG A 54 1.93 -2.21 -6.18
CA ARG A 54 0.67 -1.76 -6.78
C ARG A 54 0.70 -0.26 -7.11
N TYR A 55 1.09 0.59 -6.16
CA TYR A 55 1.06 2.04 -6.34
C TYR A 55 2.08 2.53 -7.38
N PHE A 56 3.34 2.12 -7.22
CA PHE A 56 4.43 2.64 -8.05
C PHE A 56 4.65 1.87 -9.34
N GLU A 57 4.25 0.61 -9.44
CA GLU A 57 4.47 -0.21 -10.64
C GLU A 57 3.19 -0.71 -11.29
N GLY A 58 2.02 -0.51 -10.68
CA GLY A 58 0.73 -0.92 -11.23
C GLY A 58 0.55 -2.43 -11.33
N LYS A 59 1.38 -3.21 -10.63
CA LYS A 59 1.39 -4.68 -10.68
C LYS A 59 0.40 -5.30 -9.70
N HIS A 60 0.17 -6.60 -9.82
CA HIS A 60 -0.54 -7.43 -8.83
C HIS A 60 -1.99 -7.04 -8.52
N THR A 61 -2.61 -6.17 -9.31
CA THR A 61 -4.04 -5.82 -9.19
C THR A 61 -4.63 -5.41 -10.54
N GLN A 62 -5.93 -5.70 -10.72
CA GLN A 62 -6.74 -5.20 -11.83
C GLN A 62 -7.56 -3.96 -11.45
N ILE A 63 -7.57 -3.57 -10.17
CA ILE A 63 -8.35 -2.43 -9.68
C ILE A 63 -7.77 -1.14 -10.27
N ARG A 64 -8.62 -0.31 -10.89
CA ARG A 64 -8.25 0.98 -11.47
C ARG A 64 -9.34 2.03 -11.20
N PRO A 65 -8.98 3.31 -10.98
CA PRO A 65 -7.60 3.81 -10.81
C PRO A 65 -6.96 3.28 -9.52
N ILE A 66 -5.62 3.23 -9.47
CA ILE A 66 -4.90 2.82 -8.26
C ILE A 66 -4.89 3.99 -7.28
N ARG A 67 -5.53 3.80 -6.12
CA ARG A 67 -5.61 4.76 -5.03
C ARG A 67 -5.42 4.06 -3.69
N LEU A 68 -4.68 4.69 -2.78
CA LEU A 68 -4.34 4.13 -1.46
C LEU A 68 -5.43 4.36 -0.39
N ASP A 69 -6.59 4.89 -0.77
CA ASP A 69 -7.82 4.90 0.04
C ASP A 69 -8.87 3.88 -0.48
N CYS A 70 -8.54 3.11 -1.52
CA CYS A 70 -9.45 2.11 -2.06
C CYS A 70 -9.41 0.84 -1.20
N HIS A 71 -10.43 0.65 -0.35
CA HIS A 71 -10.50 -0.52 0.56
C HIS A 71 -10.35 -1.86 -0.15
N ALA A 72 -10.89 -2.03 -1.36
CA ALA A 72 -10.72 -3.27 -2.12
C ALA A 72 -9.26 -3.54 -2.48
N LEU A 73 -8.51 -2.51 -2.91
CA LEU A 73 -7.08 -2.62 -3.22
C LEU A 73 -6.27 -2.88 -1.96
N LEU A 74 -6.60 -2.19 -0.86
CA LEU A 74 -5.93 -2.36 0.42
C LEU A 74 -6.13 -3.77 1.00
N LEU A 75 -7.31 -4.37 0.82
CA LEU A 75 -7.57 -5.75 1.21
C LEU A 75 -6.79 -6.75 0.34
N GLU A 76 -6.66 -6.52 -0.98
CA GLU A 76 -5.77 -7.36 -1.82
C GLU A 76 -4.31 -7.31 -1.33
N CYS A 77 -3.82 -6.14 -0.91
CA CYS A 77 -2.49 -6.00 -0.31
C CYS A 77 -2.37 -6.76 1.02
N ALA A 78 -3.38 -6.64 1.88
CA ALA A 78 -3.39 -7.27 3.19
C ALA A 78 -3.33 -8.81 3.07
N GLU A 79 -4.13 -9.39 2.18
CA GLU A 79 -4.12 -10.82 1.90
C GLU A 79 -2.76 -11.29 1.34
N GLU A 80 -2.16 -10.53 0.42
CA GLU A 80 -0.84 -10.86 -0.11
C GLU A 80 0.25 -10.79 0.97
N ALA A 81 0.12 -9.86 1.92
CA ALA A 81 1.02 -9.76 3.07
C ALA A 81 0.83 -10.91 4.08
N GLY A 82 -0.25 -11.69 3.96
CA GLY A 82 -0.61 -12.78 4.86
C GLY A 82 -1.46 -12.34 6.05
N LEU A 83 -2.11 -11.17 5.98
CA LEU A 83 -3.12 -10.78 6.96
C LEU A 83 -4.43 -11.52 6.74
N ASP A 84 -5.17 -11.69 7.82
CA ASP A 84 -6.56 -12.10 7.76
C ASP A 84 -7.43 -10.99 7.13
N ARG A 85 -8.27 -11.36 6.18
CA ARG A 85 -9.08 -10.40 5.41
C ARG A 85 -10.12 -9.70 6.31
N GLU A 86 -10.76 -10.43 7.21
CA GLU A 86 -11.81 -9.87 8.08
C GLU A 86 -11.19 -8.91 9.10
N ASP A 87 -10.02 -9.27 9.65
CA ASP A 87 -9.26 -8.42 10.55
C ASP A 87 -8.78 -7.13 9.84
N ALA A 88 -8.23 -7.24 8.64
CA ALA A 88 -7.86 -6.09 7.83
C ALA A 88 -9.07 -5.20 7.49
N GLN A 89 -10.21 -5.80 7.16
CA GLN A 89 -11.45 -5.07 6.89
C GLN A 89 -11.93 -4.31 8.12
N ARG A 90 -11.80 -4.91 9.31
CA ARG A 90 -12.12 -4.23 10.57
C ARG A 90 -11.24 -3.01 10.78
N VAL A 91 -9.92 -3.11 10.54
CA VAL A 91 -9.01 -1.95 10.63
C VAL A 91 -9.44 -0.83 9.68
N LEU A 92 -9.79 -1.16 8.44
CA LEU A 92 -10.20 -0.17 7.43
C LEU A 92 -11.54 0.51 7.74
N THR A 93 -12.43 -0.17 8.46
CA THR A 93 -13.79 0.34 8.76
C THR A 93 -13.90 0.92 10.17
N SER A 94 -12.89 0.71 11.02
CA SER A 94 -12.77 1.32 12.34
C SER A 94 -11.93 2.62 12.29
N GLY A 95 -11.75 3.25 13.44
CA GLY A 95 -10.75 4.32 13.67
C GLY A 95 -9.44 3.80 14.30
N ASP A 96 -9.20 2.48 14.30
CA ASP A 96 -8.01 1.88 14.93
C ASP A 96 -6.72 2.38 14.26
N TYR A 97 -5.68 2.65 15.04
CA TYR A 97 -4.36 3.11 14.58
C TYR A 97 -4.29 4.54 14.03
N GLU A 98 -5.35 5.35 14.16
CA GLU A 98 -5.32 6.76 13.74
C GLU A 98 -4.25 7.58 14.46
N ASP A 99 -4.10 7.40 15.77
CA ASP A 99 -3.17 8.18 16.58
C ASP A 99 -1.71 7.76 16.32
N GLU A 100 -1.48 6.47 16.14
CA GLU A 100 -0.17 5.91 15.80
C GLU A 100 0.33 6.45 14.47
N VAL A 101 -0.52 6.50 13.44
CA VAL A 101 -0.15 7.06 12.13
C VAL A 101 0.09 8.57 12.22
N ARG A 102 -0.65 9.32 13.05
CA ARG A 102 -0.38 10.76 13.25
C ARG A 102 0.93 11.02 13.99
N SER A 103 1.45 10.04 14.74
CA SER A 103 2.67 10.16 15.55
C SER A 103 3.94 9.68 14.85
N SER A 104 3.84 9.10 13.64
CA SER A 104 4.95 8.52 12.87
C SER A 104 5.66 9.49 11.93
#